data_AF-A0A447JLJ4-F1
#
_entry.id   AF-A0A447JLJ4-F1
#
_cell.length_a   1.000
_cell.length_b   1.000
_cell.length_c   1.000
_cell.angle_alpha   90.00
_cell.angle_beta   90.00
_cell.angle_gamma   90.00
#
_symmetry.space_group_name_H-M   'P 1'
#
loop_
_entity.id
_entity.type
_entity.pdbx_description
1 polymer ?
#
loop_
_entity_poly.entity_id
_entity_poly.type
_entity_poly.pdbx_seq_one_letter_code
_entity_poly.pdbx_strand_id
1 'polypeptide(L)'
;MYIHWVGGNDLAAAIAQPTMAQQIAGNSATSAAAQVGLLLDAGAGLVVVPNVPDISATPMLLEAVITAGLGAAAPPALKAALEALAEGATPDFASRQQAIRKALLAAAATVSSNPFIQQLLVEQLLAGYEKAAGQASALTDYYNQMEEKGLEQHGGNIARADINGLFKEILANPQAFGLTNTVGMACPPGVSASACSSAMPGFNASQDYLFADHLHPGPQVHTIIAQYIQSIIAAPVQATYLNQSVQSMAQGSRTTLDSRYQQLRQGENPVGSLGMFGGYSGGYQRYDNNEADGNGNHNNLTVGVDYQLNEQVLLGGLIAGSLDKQHPDDNYRY
;
A
#
# COMPACT_ATOMS: atom_id res chain seq x y z
N MET A 1 8.44 16.80 2.62
CA MET A 1 7.62 15.62 2.94
C MET A 1 8.20 14.97 4.19
N TYR A 2 7.36 14.57 5.13
CA TYR A 2 7.73 13.75 6.27
C TYR A 2 7.02 12.39 6.18
N ILE A 3 7.63 11.34 6.72
CA ILE A 3 6.99 10.05 6.93
C ILE A 3 7.03 9.79 8.43
N HIS A 4 5.87 9.59 9.04
CA HIS A 4 5.75 9.30 10.47
C HIS A 4 5.07 7.94 10.61
N TRP A 5 5.82 6.95 11.09
CA TRP A 5 5.36 5.57 11.24
C TRP A 5 5.86 5.01 12.57
N VAL A 6 4.94 4.73 13.49
CA VAL A 6 5.23 4.29 14.85
C VAL A 6 4.12 3.36 15.36
N GLY A 7 4.37 2.65 16.46
CA GLY A 7 3.36 1.85 17.18
C GLY A 7 3.67 0.36 17.26
N GLY A 8 4.51 -0.18 16.37
CA GLY A 8 4.86 -1.60 16.36
C GLY A 8 5.48 -2.08 17.68
N ASN A 9 6.40 -1.31 18.26
CA ASN A 9 7.02 -1.63 19.55
C ASN A 9 6.03 -1.58 20.73
N ASP A 10 5.15 -0.58 20.76
CA ASP A 10 4.13 -0.43 21.80
C ASP A 10 3.09 -1.55 21.73
N LEU A 11 2.69 -1.95 20.53
CA LEU A 11 1.82 -3.10 20.32
C LEU A 11 2.49 -4.43 20.71
N ALA A 12 3.77 -4.62 20.41
CA ALA A 12 4.54 -5.77 20.90
C ALA A 12 4.62 -5.78 22.44
N ALA A 13 4.86 -4.63 23.06
CA ALA A 13 4.87 -4.50 24.52
C ALA A 13 3.49 -4.77 25.14
N ALA A 14 2.43 -4.34 24.47
CA ALA A 14 1.04 -4.56 24.89
C ALA A 14 0.65 -6.04 24.87
N ILE A 15 1.13 -6.83 23.90
CA ILE A 15 0.96 -8.30 23.91
C ILE A 15 1.55 -8.92 25.17
N ALA A 16 2.74 -8.47 25.58
CA ALA A 16 3.40 -8.96 26.79
C ALA A 16 2.73 -8.50 28.09
N GLN A 17 1.84 -7.50 28.04
CA GLN A 17 1.14 -6.94 29.20
C GLN A 17 -0.39 -6.85 28.98
N PRO A 18 -1.12 -7.98 28.96
CA PRO A 18 -2.54 -8.00 28.57
C PRO A 18 -3.45 -7.08 29.40
N THR A 19 -3.13 -6.85 30.68
CA THR A 19 -3.90 -5.98 31.57
C THR A 19 -3.75 -4.49 31.24
N MET A 20 -2.64 -4.09 30.62
CA MET A 20 -2.34 -2.71 30.24
C MET A 20 -2.42 -2.49 28.73
N ALA A 21 -2.71 -3.54 27.94
CA ALA A 21 -2.59 -3.54 26.49
C ALA A 21 -3.36 -2.39 25.83
N GLN A 22 -4.63 -2.20 26.20
CA GLN A 22 -5.46 -1.14 25.64
C GLN A 22 -4.98 0.26 26.03
N GLN A 23 -4.47 0.44 27.25
CA GLN A 23 -3.88 1.71 27.69
C GLN A 23 -2.60 2.01 26.91
N ILE A 24 -1.72 1.02 26.73
CA ILE A 24 -0.47 1.16 25.97
C ILE A 24 -0.78 1.54 24.51
N ALA A 25 -1.64 0.77 23.85
CA ALA A 25 -2.02 1.02 22.46
C ALA A 25 -2.70 2.39 22.28
N GLY A 26 -3.63 2.75 23.18
CA GLY A 26 -4.35 4.02 23.12
C GLY A 26 -3.44 5.23 23.33
N ASN A 27 -2.55 5.17 24.32
CA ASN A 27 -1.58 6.23 24.59
C ASN A 27 -0.60 6.41 23.42
N SER A 28 -0.11 5.29 22.86
CA SER A 28 0.79 5.33 21.71
C SER A 28 0.11 5.93 20.49
N ALA A 29 -1.10 5.47 20.14
CA ALA A 29 -1.86 5.97 19.00
C ALA A 29 -2.20 7.47 19.11
N THR A 30 -2.61 7.91 20.31
CA THR A 30 -2.87 9.34 20.58
C THR A 30 -1.60 10.18 20.44
N SER A 31 -0.47 9.66 20.93
CA SER A 31 0.82 10.34 20.83
C SER A 31 1.33 10.41 19.39
N ALA A 32 1.12 9.36 18.61
CA ALA A 32 1.49 9.31 17.20
C ALA A 32 0.74 10.38 16.39
N ALA A 33 -0.58 10.43 16.54
CA ALA A 33 -1.41 11.47 15.90
C ALA A 33 -1.01 12.89 16.35
N ALA A 34 -0.73 13.09 17.64
CA ALA A 34 -0.25 14.38 18.15
C ALA A 34 1.09 14.80 17.54
N GLN A 35 2.03 13.86 17.36
CA GLN A 35 3.32 14.14 16.71
C GLN A 35 3.16 14.51 15.23
N VAL A 36 2.21 13.90 14.52
CA VAL A 36 1.85 14.31 13.16
C VAL A 36 1.29 15.74 13.16
N GLY A 37 0.42 16.08 14.11
CA GLY A 37 -0.08 17.43 14.31
C GLY A 37 1.04 18.46 14.51
N LEU A 38 2.02 18.14 15.37
CA LEU A 38 3.19 19.00 15.59
C LEU A 38 4.01 19.26 14.32
N LEU A 39 4.16 18.26 13.44
CA LEU A 39 4.83 18.44 12.15
C LEU A 39 4.03 19.40 11.25
N LEU A 40 2.71 19.23 11.18
CA LEU A 40 1.82 20.06 10.37
C LEU A 40 1.79 21.52 10.86
N ASP A 41 1.67 21.72 12.18
CA ASP A 41 1.72 23.04 12.82
C ASP A 41 3.06 23.75 12.60
N ALA A 42 4.15 22.99 12.53
CA ALA A 42 5.48 23.50 12.18
C ALA A 42 5.65 23.81 10.67
N GLY A 43 4.61 23.61 9.86
CA GLY A 43 4.62 23.93 8.42
C GLY A 43 5.03 22.76 7.51
N ALA A 44 4.97 21.51 7.98
CA ALA A 44 5.16 20.36 7.11
C ALA A 44 4.12 20.37 5.98
N GLY A 45 4.59 20.49 4.73
CA GLY A 45 3.70 20.54 3.57
C GLY A 45 2.94 19.24 3.27
N LEU A 46 3.48 18.08 3.66
CA LEU A 46 2.84 16.75 3.55
C LEU A 46 3.45 15.83 4.61
N VAL A 47 2.60 15.13 5.36
CA VAL A 47 3.01 14.04 6.26
C VAL A 47 2.36 12.74 5.78
N VAL A 48 3.17 11.74 5.46
CA VAL A 48 2.71 10.38 5.16
C VAL A 48 2.62 9.62 6.48
N VAL A 49 1.46 9.04 6.76
CA VAL A 49 1.21 8.26 7.97
C VAL A 49 0.79 6.85 7.57
N PRO A 50 1.72 5.89 7.61
CA PRO A 50 1.39 4.48 7.46
C PRO A 50 0.77 3.94 8.76
N ASN A 51 -0.34 3.21 8.65
CA ASN A 51 -0.93 2.54 9.82
C ASN A 51 -0.12 1.27 10.18
N VAL A 52 -0.39 0.68 11.35
CA VAL A 52 0.37 -0.47 11.84
C VAL A 52 -0.19 -1.78 11.26
N PRO A 53 0.66 -2.67 10.70
CA PRO A 53 0.25 -3.99 10.23
C PRO A 53 -0.25 -4.88 11.37
N ASP A 54 -1.19 -5.79 11.06
CA ASP A 54 -1.72 -6.76 12.02
C ASP A 54 -0.63 -7.65 12.64
N ILE A 55 -0.30 -7.36 13.90
CA ILE A 55 0.76 -8.04 14.64
C ILE A 55 0.40 -9.50 14.98
N SER A 56 -0.87 -9.91 14.82
CA SER A 56 -1.30 -11.29 15.12
C SER A 56 -0.64 -12.33 14.21
N ALA A 57 -0.16 -11.92 13.04
CA ALA A 57 0.51 -12.80 12.10
C ALA A 57 2.04 -12.93 12.34
N THR A 58 2.59 -12.20 13.30
CA THR A 58 4.04 -12.18 13.58
C THR A 58 4.50 -13.50 14.23
N PRO A 59 5.74 -13.96 13.96
CA PRO A 59 6.32 -15.12 14.65
C PRO A 59 6.35 -14.96 16.18
N MET A 60 6.53 -13.71 16.67
CA MET A 60 6.49 -13.37 18.09
C MET A 60 5.26 -13.93 18.81
N LEU A 61 4.09 -13.94 18.17
CA LEU A 61 2.87 -14.44 18.81
C LEU A 61 2.97 -15.94 19.14
N LEU A 62 3.53 -16.74 18.23
CA LEU A 62 3.75 -18.16 18.47
C LEU A 62 4.78 -18.35 19.58
N GLU A 63 5.85 -17.56 19.59
CA GLU A 63 6.86 -17.57 20.65
C GLU A 63 6.24 -17.29 22.02
N ALA A 64 5.38 -16.28 22.12
CA ALA A 64 4.68 -15.91 23.35
C ALA A 64 3.76 -17.04 23.84
N VAL A 65 3.01 -17.68 22.94
CA VAL A 65 2.10 -18.78 23.28
C VAL A 65 2.85 -20.01 23.77
N ILE A 66 3.93 -20.39 23.11
CA ILE A 66 4.77 -21.53 23.54
C ILE A 66 5.41 -21.23 24.90
N THR A 67 5.93 -20.01 25.08
CA THR A 67 6.55 -19.58 26.34
C THR A 67 5.57 -19.63 27.50
N ALA A 68 4.37 -19.06 27.32
CA ALA A 68 3.33 -19.04 28.33
C ALA A 68 2.75 -20.44 28.60
N GLY A 69 2.55 -21.25 27.56
CA GLY A 69 1.92 -22.56 27.65
C GLY A 69 2.81 -23.65 28.25
N LEU A 70 4.13 -23.59 27.99
CA LEU A 70 5.07 -24.65 28.39
C LEU A 70 6.02 -24.24 29.53
N GLY A 71 6.08 -22.95 29.89
CA GLY A 71 6.89 -22.45 31.00
C GLY A 71 8.36 -22.86 30.87
N ALA A 72 8.90 -23.55 31.87
CA ALA A 72 10.30 -23.97 31.90
C ALA A 72 10.69 -24.91 30.73
N ALA A 73 9.74 -25.60 30.10
CA ALA A 73 9.98 -26.45 28.95
C ALA A 73 10.02 -25.69 27.60
N ALA A 74 9.74 -24.37 27.60
CA ALA A 74 9.67 -23.57 26.39
C ALA A 74 10.98 -23.47 25.58
N PRO A 75 12.19 -23.34 26.15
CA PRO A 75 13.39 -23.11 25.34
C PRO A 75 13.67 -24.16 24.25
N PRO A 76 13.69 -25.49 24.54
CA PRO A 76 13.85 -26.49 23.49
C PRO A 76 12.62 -26.56 22.55
N ALA A 77 11.42 -26.31 23.09
CA ALA A 77 10.18 -26.34 22.32
C ALA A 77 10.10 -25.20 21.27
N LEU A 78 10.53 -24.00 21.63
CA LEU A 78 10.64 -22.84 20.75
C LEU A 78 11.60 -23.11 19.60
N LYS A 79 12.78 -23.66 19.90
CA LYS A 79 13.76 -24.02 18.88
C LYS A 79 13.15 -24.98 17.85
N ALA A 80 12.50 -26.05 18.31
CA ALA A 80 11.86 -27.04 17.43
C ALA A 80 10.71 -26.44 16.61
N ALA A 81 9.90 -25.56 17.21
CA ALA A 81 8.82 -24.87 16.50
C ALA A 81 9.34 -23.94 15.40
N LEU A 82 10.36 -23.11 15.70
CA LEU A 82 10.91 -22.15 14.75
C LEU A 82 11.65 -22.87 13.59
N GLU A 83 12.36 -23.96 13.88
CA GLU A 83 12.93 -24.83 12.84
C GLU A 83 11.82 -25.39 11.92
N ALA A 84 10.72 -25.89 12.49
CA ALA A 84 9.59 -26.41 11.72
C ALA A 84 8.88 -25.34 10.88
N LEU A 85 8.79 -24.08 11.35
CA LEU A 85 8.24 -22.97 10.56
C LEU A 85 9.10 -22.61 9.36
N ALA A 86 10.40 -22.87 9.42
CA ALA A 86 11.34 -22.56 8.35
C ALA A 86 11.36 -23.59 7.22
N GLU A 87 10.83 -24.80 7.43
CA GLU A 87 10.97 -25.95 6.51
C GLU A 87 10.04 -25.93 5.28
N GLY A 88 9.00 -25.10 5.26
CA GLY A 88 7.95 -25.19 4.25
C GLY A 88 7.51 -23.85 3.68
N ALA A 89 6.98 -23.88 2.46
CA ALA A 89 6.30 -22.75 1.87
C ALA A 89 4.88 -22.61 2.43
N THR A 90 4.38 -21.38 2.49
CA THR A 90 3.01 -21.04 2.91
C THR A 90 2.35 -20.16 1.84
N PRO A 91 2.04 -20.71 0.65
CA PRO A 91 1.49 -19.95 -0.47
C PRO A 91 0.04 -19.47 -0.26
N ASP A 92 -0.63 -19.91 0.80
CA ASP A 92 -2.00 -19.55 1.12
C ASP A 92 -2.28 -19.66 2.63
N PHE A 93 -3.51 -19.31 3.03
CA PHE A 93 -3.94 -19.38 4.42
C PHE A 93 -3.90 -20.81 4.99
N ALA A 94 -4.30 -21.82 4.21
CA ALA A 94 -4.42 -23.20 4.69
C ALA A 94 -3.04 -23.82 5.00
N SER A 95 -2.08 -23.63 4.09
CA SER A 95 -0.68 -24.03 4.28
C SER A 95 -0.02 -23.29 5.44
N ARG A 96 -0.32 -22.00 5.64
CA ARG A 96 0.13 -21.25 6.82
C ARG A 96 -0.39 -21.86 8.13
N GLN A 97 -1.68 -22.19 8.20
CA GLN A 97 -2.27 -22.85 9.37
C GLN A 97 -1.66 -24.23 9.63
N GLN A 98 -1.41 -25.00 8.56
CA GLN A 98 -0.75 -26.29 8.66
C GLN A 98 0.69 -26.16 9.20
N ALA A 99 1.43 -25.14 8.75
CA ALA A 99 2.78 -24.86 9.25
C ALA A 99 2.78 -24.53 10.75
N ILE A 100 1.83 -23.71 11.22
CA ILE A 100 1.66 -23.41 12.66
C ILE A 100 1.38 -24.68 13.47
N ARG A 101 0.44 -25.52 13.01
CA ARG A 101 0.13 -26.79 13.67
C ARG A 101 1.33 -27.73 13.71
N LYS A 102 2.10 -27.81 12.63
CA LYS A 102 3.34 -28.61 12.56
C LYS A 102 4.39 -28.09 13.55
N ALA A 103 4.55 -26.78 13.65
CA ALA A 103 5.46 -26.16 14.61
C ALA A 103 5.07 -26.45 16.06
N LEU A 104 3.78 -26.38 16.40
CA LEU A 104 3.28 -26.72 17.72
C LEU A 104 3.44 -28.22 18.04
N LEU A 105 3.30 -29.10 17.03
CA LEU A 105 3.59 -30.52 17.19
C LEU A 105 5.08 -30.77 17.47
N ALA A 106 5.97 -30.08 16.75
CA ALA A 106 7.41 -30.13 17.00
C ALA A 106 7.76 -29.65 18.41
N ALA A 107 7.14 -28.56 18.87
CA ALA A 107 7.25 -28.10 20.26
C ALA A 107 6.79 -29.16 21.27
N ALA A 108 5.59 -29.74 21.08
CA ALA A 108 5.02 -30.75 21.97
C ALA A 108 5.88 -32.02 22.04
N ALA A 109 6.51 -32.42 20.94
CA ALA A 109 7.40 -33.57 20.88
C ALA A 109 8.66 -33.41 21.74
N THR A 110 9.08 -32.17 22.05
CA THR A 110 10.18 -31.91 22.99
C THR A 110 9.77 -32.13 24.46
N VAL A 111 8.48 -32.08 24.76
CA VAL A 111 7.93 -32.21 26.12
C VAL A 111 7.59 -33.67 26.44
N SER A 112 7.08 -34.43 25.48
CA SER A 112 6.70 -35.83 25.68
C SER A 112 6.83 -36.65 24.40
N SER A 113 7.24 -37.91 24.54
CA SER A 113 7.25 -38.90 23.45
C SER A 113 5.91 -39.63 23.28
N ASN A 114 4.95 -39.43 24.18
CA ASN A 114 3.64 -40.07 24.11
C ASN A 114 2.72 -39.32 23.11
N PRO A 115 2.23 -39.97 22.04
CA PRO A 115 1.41 -39.33 21.02
C PRO A 115 0.12 -38.68 21.55
N PHE A 116 -0.50 -39.28 22.57
CA PHE A 116 -1.72 -38.72 23.19
C PHE A 116 -1.42 -37.42 23.94
N ILE A 117 -0.30 -37.37 24.68
CA ILE A 117 0.13 -36.16 25.39
C ILE A 117 0.53 -35.06 24.38
N GLN A 118 1.23 -35.43 23.30
CA GLN A 118 1.57 -34.48 22.24
C GLN A 118 0.33 -33.84 21.63
N GLN A 119 -0.68 -34.64 21.30
CA GLN A 119 -1.92 -34.13 20.72
C GLN A 119 -2.66 -33.19 21.68
N LEU A 120 -2.74 -33.54 22.97
CA LEU A 120 -3.35 -32.69 23.99
C LEU A 120 -2.63 -31.33 24.11
N LEU A 121 -1.29 -31.34 24.10
CA LEU A 121 -0.48 -30.12 24.13
C LEU A 121 -0.69 -29.28 22.87
N VAL A 122 -0.74 -29.90 21.69
CA VAL A 122 -0.99 -29.19 20.42
C VAL A 122 -2.36 -28.52 20.44
N GLU A 123 -3.41 -29.21 20.88
CA GLU A 123 -4.76 -28.64 20.98
C GLU A 123 -4.82 -27.48 21.97
N GLN A 124 -4.16 -27.60 23.13
CA GLN A 124 -4.06 -26.52 24.12
C GLN A 124 -3.31 -25.30 23.56
N LEU A 125 -2.16 -25.51 22.91
CA LEU A 125 -1.34 -24.43 22.36
C LEU A 125 -2.02 -23.76 21.16
N LEU A 126 -2.71 -24.53 20.29
CA LEU A 126 -3.48 -23.98 19.18
C LEU A 126 -4.62 -23.09 19.68
N ALA A 127 -5.39 -23.55 20.66
CA ALA A 127 -6.46 -22.74 21.25
C ALA A 127 -5.91 -21.46 21.90
N GLY A 128 -4.74 -21.55 22.54
CA GLY A 128 -4.01 -20.38 23.06
C GLY A 128 -3.58 -19.42 21.95
N TYR A 129 -3.05 -19.95 20.84
CA TYR A 129 -2.63 -19.18 19.67
C TYR A 129 -3.80 -18.45 19.00
N GLU A 130 -4.91 -19.14 18.73
CA GLU A 130 -6.09 -18.54 18.11
C GLU A 130 -6.68 -17.42 18.97
N LYS A 131 -6.75 -17.63 20.29
CA LYS A 131 -7.20 -16.60 21.24
C LYS A 131 -6.25 -15.40 21.25
N ALA A 132 -4.94 -15.64 21.33
CA ALA A 132 -3.95 -14.58 21.35
C ALA A 132 -3.93 -13.80 20.03
N ALA A 133 -4.11 -14.48 18.90
CA ALA A 133 -4.18 -13.88 17.57
C ALA A 133 -5.40 -12.95 17.45
N GLY A 134 -6.58 -13.40 17.90
CA GLY A 134 -7.78 -12.56 17.93
C GLY A 134 -7.60 -11.31 18.81
N GLN A 135 -6.95 -11.44 19.97
CA GLN A 135 -6.65 -10.31 20.85
C GLN A 135 -5.64 -9.32 20.24
N ALA A 136 -4.57 -9.84 19.62
CA ALA A 136 -3.54 -9.04 18.97
C ALA A 136 -4.07 -8.27 17.75
N SER A 137 -4.92 -8.92 16.94
CA SER A 137 -5.59 -8.30 15.80
C SER A 137 -6.54 -7.18 16.25
N ALA A 138 -7.39 -7.46 17.24
CA ALA A 138 -8.29 -6.45 17.81
C ALA A 138 -7.53 -5.25 18.43
N LEU A 139 -6.37 -5.50 19.03
CA LEU A 139 -5.52 -4.45 19.58
C LEU A 139 -4.89 -3.58 18.47
N THR A 140 -4.45 -4.20 17.37
CA THR A 140 -3.94 -3.47 16.20
C THR A 140 -5.04 -2.60 15.58
N ASP A 141 -6.24 -3.16 15.40
CA ASP A 141 -7.39 -2.39 14.90
C ASP A 141 -7.74 -1.23 15.84
N TYR A 142 -7.70 -1.45 17.16
CA TYR A 142 -7.91 -0.39 18.14
C TYR A 142 -6.86 0.73 18.03
N TYR A 143 -5.57 0.38 17.91
CA TYR A 143 -4.48 1.34 17.70
C TYR A 143 -4.75 2.19 16.45
N ASN A 144 -4.96 1.54 15.30
CA ASN A 144 -5.13 2.20 14.01
C ASN A 144 -6.36 3.12 14.02
N GLN A 145 -7.47 2.70 14.65
CA GLN A 145 -8.67 3.53 14.79
C GLN A 145 -8.45 4.76 15.69
N MET A 146 -7.67 4.62 16.76
CA MET A 146 -7.38 5.73 17.68
C MET A 146 -6.44 6.76 17.04
N GLU A 147 -5.44 6.29 16.29
CA GLU A 147 -4.54 7.17 15.54
C GLU A 147 -5.33 7.92 14.46
N GLU A 148 -6.13 7.21 13.64
CA GLU A 148 -6.94 7.83 12.59
C GLU A 148 -7.88 8.89 13.15
N LYS A 149 -8.58 8.62 14.27
CA LYS A 149 -9.43 9.62 14.93
C LYS A 149 -8.65 10.88 15.33
N GLY A 150 -7.41 10.72 15.83
CA GLY A 150 -6.55 11.84 16.16
C GLY A 150 -6.13 12.65 14.93
N LEU A 151 -5.78 11.96 13.84
CA LEU A 151 -5.43 12.59 12.56
C LEU A 151 -6.61 13.35 11.95
N GLU A 152 -7.81 12.77 11.97
CA GLU A 152 -9.05 13.41 11.48
C GLU A 152 -9.41 14.66 12.28
N GLN A 153 -9.26 14.61 13.62
CA GLN A 153 -9.55 15.74 14.49
C GLN A 153 -8.63 16.92 14.25
N HIS A 154 -7.35 16.66 13.97
CA HIS A 154 -6.39 17.71 13.64
C HIS A 154 -6.60 18.24 12.21
N GLY A 155 -6.77 17.34 11.23
CA GLY A 155 -6.78 17.68 9.81
C GLY A 155 -5.40 18.08 9.27
N GLY A 156 -5.36 18.63 8.06
CA GLY A 156 -4.12 19.02 7.37
C GLY A 156 -3.78 18.10 6.20
N ASN A 157 -2.62 18.33 5.58
CA ASN A 157 -2.20 17.57 4.39
C ASN A 157 -1.52 16.25 4.80
N ILE A 158 -2.36 15.21 4.96
CA ILE A 158 -1.95 13.89 5.43
C ILE A 158 -2.21 12.86 4.32
N ALA A 159 -1.16 12.14 3.92
CA ALA A 159 -1.30 10.95 3.07
C ALA A 159 -1.37 9.70 3.96
N ARG A 160 -2.53 9.04 3.96
CA ARG A 160 -2.76 7.81 4.72
C ARG A 160 -2.30 6.61 3.89
N ALA A 161 -1.39 5.82 4.42
CA ALA A 161 -0.98 4.56 3.80
C ALA A 161 -1.52 3.38 4.60
N ASP A 162 -2.43 2.61 3.99
CA ASP A 162 -3.04 1.44 4.64
C ASP A 162 -2.12 0.21 4.53
N ILE A 163 -1.03 0.23 5.30
CA ILE A 163 -0.09 -0.90 5.37
C ILE A 163 -0.74 -2.13 5.98
N ASN A 164 -1.72 -1.97 6.88
CA ASN A 164 -2.49 -3.09 7.41
C ASN A 164 -3.33 -3.77 6.32
N GLY A 165 -3.98 -3.00 5.45
CA GLY A 165 -4.66 -3.48 4.25
C GLY A 165 -3.70 -4.22 3.32
N LEU A 166 -2.59 -3.59 2.94
CA LEU A 166 -1.53 -4.22 2.13
C LEU A 166 -1.01 -5.52 2.76
N PHE A 167 -0.83 -5.55 4.07
CA PHE A 167 -0.37 -6.73 4.80
C PHE A 167 -1.39 -7.87 4.72
N LYS A 168 -2.70 -7.56 4.82
CA LYS A 168 -3.78 -8.55 4.63
C LYS A 168 -3.81 -9.08 3.19
N GLU A 169 -3.55 -8.24 2.19
CA GLU A 169 -3.42 -8.65 0.78
C GLU A 169 -2.22 -9.60 0.58
N ILE A 170 -1.08 -9.28 1.20
CA ILE A 170 0.12 -10.13 1.19
C ILE A 170 -0.19 -11.50 1.79
N LEU A 171 -0.86 -11.56 2.94
CA LEU A 171 -1.23 -12.83 3.57
C LEU A 171 -2.25 -13.64 2.74
N ALA A 172 -3.13 -12.97 2.01
CA ALA A 172 -4.14 -13.62 1.17
C ALA A 172 -3.54 -14.21 -0.12
N ASN A 173 -2.52 -13.57 -0.71
CA ASN A 173 -1.84 -14.06 -1.91
C ASN A 173 -0.32 -13.79 -1.89
N PRO A 174 0.45 -14.49 -1.05
CA PRO A 174 1.89 -14.23 -0.88
C PRO A 174 2.70 -14.34 -2.17
N GLN A 175 2.32 -15.27 -3.06
CA GLN A 175 3.04 -15.51 -4.31
C GLN A 175 2.96 -14.34 -5.28
N ALA A 176 1.85 -13.58 -5.30
CA ALA A 176 1.75 -12.37 -6.11
C ALA A 176 2.75 -11.29 -5.69
N PHE A 177 3.20 -11.34 -4.43
CA PHE A 177 4.22 -10.44 -3.88
C PHE A 177 5.62 -11.07 -3.89
N GLY A 178 5.78 -12.27 -4.46
CA GLY A 178 7.04 -13.01 -4.53
C GLY A 178 7.51 -13.56 -3.19
N LEU A 179 6.60 -13.83 -2.26
CA LEU A 179 6.91 -14.44 -0.96
C LEU A 179 6.54 -15.92 -0.96
N THR A 180 7.40 -16.74 -0.35
CA THR A 180 7.19 -18.19 -0.25
C THR A 180 6.90 -18.64 1.17
N ASN A 181 7.30 -17.89 2.21
CA ASN A 181 7.02 -18.22 3.61
C ASN A 181 6.56 -16.98 4.40
N THR A 182 5.39 -17.06 5.04
CA THR A 182 4.70 -15.96 5.73
C THR A 182 4.51 -16.18 7.23
N VAL A 183 5.26 -17.12 7.80
CA VAL A 183 5.12 -17.51 9.22
C VAL A 183 6.44 -17.75 9.92
N GLY A 184 7.48 -18.19 9.20
CA GLY A 184 8.85 -18.24 9.66
C GLY A 184 9.57 -16.91 9.45
N MET A 185 10.88 -16.91 9.74
CA MET A 185 11.75 -15.75 9.63
C MET A 185 13.14 -16.14 9.09
N ALA A 186 13.80 -15.20 8.41
CA ALA A 186 15.09 -15.46 7.79
C ALA A 186 16.27 -15.42 8.79
N CYS A 187 16.21 -14.56 9.79
CA CYS A 187 17.25 -14.41 10.79
C CYS A 187 17.22 -15.56 11.81
N PRO A 188 18.38 -15.92 12.39
CA PRO A 188 18.42 -16.94 13.44
C PRO A 188 17.50 -16.58 14.62
N PRO A 189 16.85 -17.55 15.27
CA PRO A 189 16.05 -17.32 16.47
C PRO A 189 16.76 -16.49 17.54
N GLY A 190 16.09 -15.45 18.04
CA GLY A 190 16.63 -14.54 19.05
C GLY A 190 17.58 -13.46 18.53
N VAL A 191 17.86 -13.41 17.22
CA VAL A 191 18.66 -12.35 16.58
C VAL A 191 17.72 -11.30 15.96
N SER A 192 17.83 -10.06 16.41
CA SER A 192 17.10 -8.94 15.79
C SER A 192 17.57 -8.70 14.36
N ALA A 193 16.64 -8.32 13.48
CA ALA A 193 16.91 -7.90 12.11
C ALA A 193 17.98 -6.79 12.03
N SER A 194 18.07 -5.93 13.04
CA SER A 194 19.09 -4.86 13.13
C SER A 194 20.52 -5.37 13.30
N ALA A 195 20.71 -6.58 13.85
CA ALA A 195 22.00 -7.22 14.06
C ALA A 195 22.24 -8.39 13.09
N CYS A 196 21.25 -8.70 12.25
CA CYS A 196 21.26 -9.82 11.33
C CYS A 196 21.78 -9.41 9.95
N SER A 197 22.48 -10.31 9.28
CA SER A 197 22.87 -10.15 7.88
C SER A 197 22.80 -11.48 7.14
N SER A 198 22.70 -11.44 5.81
CA SER A 198 22.66 -12.66 4.98
C SER A 198 23.95 -13.50 5.05
N ALA A 199 25.04 -12.94 5.54
CA ALA A 199 26.31 -13.64 5.76
C ALA A 199 26.42 -14.29 7.15
N MET A 200 25.46 -14.05 8.04
CA MET A 200 25.50 -14.57 9.41
C MET A 200 25.27 -16.10 9.44
N PRO A 201 26.04 -16.86 10.25
CA PRO A 201 25.75 -18.27 10.48
C PRO A 201 24.31 -18.49 10.96
N GLY A 202 23.60 -19.39 10.29
CA GLY A 202 22.19 -19.69 10.61
C GLY A 202 21.17 -18.79 9.93
N PHE A 203 21.59 -17.79 9.13
CA PHE A 203 20.67 -17.08 8.25
C PHE A 203 20.05 -18.05 7.24
N ASN A 204 18.73 -18.02 7.11
CA ASN A 204 18.00 -18.88 6.21
C ASN A 204 17.66 -18.14 4.90
N ALA A 205 18.37 -18.49 3.83
CA ALA A 205 18.13 -17.97 2.48
C ALA A 205 17.35 -18.94 1.58
N SER A 206 16.72 -19.98 2.14
CA SER A 206 16.04 -21.02 1.35
C SER A 206 14.62 -20.64 0.91
N GLN A 207 14.07 -19.56 1.46
CA GLN A 207 12.72 -19.06 1.17
C GLN A 207 12.74 -17.53 1.12
N ASP A 208 11.75 -16.95 0.44
CA ASP A 208 11.46 -15.53 0.46
C ASP A 208 10.49 -15.24 1.61
N TYR A 209 11.04 -14.79 2.74
CA TYR A 209 10.31 -14.62 4.00
C TYR A 209 9.59 -13.28 4.08
N LEU A 210 8.33 -13.31 4.55
CA LEU A 210 7.59 -12.12 4.98
C LEU A 210 8.30 -11.38 6.12
N PHE A 211 8.95 -12.13 7.02
CA PHE A 211 9.61 -11.59 8.21
C PHE A 211 11.12 -11.82 8.19
N ALA A 212 11.87 -10.78 8.56
CA ALA A 212 13.30 -10.88 8.79
C ALA A 212 13.59 -11.53 10.15
N ASP A 213 12.96 -11.03 11.21
CA ASP A 213 13.01 -11.59 12.57
C ASP A 213 11.59 -11.86 13.07
N HIS A 214 11.37 -11.98 14.38
CA HIS A 214 10.07 -12.35 14.93
C HIS A 214 8.98 -11.25 14.84
N LEU A 215 9.32 -10.05 14.36
CA LEU A 215 8.41 -8.90 14.31
C LEU A 215 8.53 -8.12 12.99
N HIS A 216 9.76 -7.90 12.52
CA HIS A 216 10.05 -6.96 11.45
C HIS A 216 9.91 -7.60 10.07
N PRO A 217 9.38 -6.86 9.07
CA PRO A 217 9.27 -7.33 7.70
C PRO A 217 10.64 -7.66 7.07
N GLY A 218 10.62 -8.58 6.10
CA GLY A 218 11.78 -8.88 5.25
C GLY A 218 12.14 -7.70 4.32
N PRO A 219 13.37 -7.67 3.76
CA PRO A 219 13.80 -6.61 2.84
C PRO A 219 12.87 -6.41 1.63
N GLN A 220 12.36 -7.50 1.05
CA GLN A 220 11.41 -7.45 -0.06
C GLN A 220 10.10 -6.77 0.34
N VAL A 221 9.63 -7.02 1.56
CA VAL A 221 8.39 -6.43 2.09
C VAL A 221 8.59 -4.94 2.34
N HIS A 222 9.76 -4.51 2.80
CA HIS A 222 10.10 -3.08 2.85
C HIS A 222 10.08 -2.43 1.46
N THR A 223 10.57 -3.10 0.42
CA THR A 223 10.48 -2.61 -0.97
C THR A 223 9.02 -2.45 -1.40
N ILE A 224 8.17 -3.44 -1.12
CA ILE A 224 6.74 -3.38 -1.43
C ILE A 224 6.06 -2.21 -0.72
N ILE A 225 6.36 -2.00 0.57
CA ILE A 225 5.83 -0.88 1.36
C ILE A 225 6.26 0.47 0.77
N ALA A 226 7.54 0.60 0.37
CA ALA A 226 8.03 1.82 -0.26
C ALA A 226 7.32 2.10 -1.60
N GLN A 227 7.16 1.07 -2.44
CA GLN A 227 6.44 1.18 -3.72
C GLN A 227 4.96 1.55 -3.52
N TYR A 228 4.32 0.97 -2.50
CA TYR A 228 2.94 1.29 -2.16
C TYR A 228 2.79 2.75 -1.73
N ILE A 229 3.63 3.23 -0.81
CA ILE A 229 3.66 4.64 -0.39
C ILE A 229 3.94 5.57 -1.58
N GLN A 230 4.88 5.20 -2.46
CA GLN A 230 5.17 5.96 -3.67
C GLN A 230 3.94 6.06 -4.58
N SER A 231 3.16 4.98 -4.73
CA SER A 231 1.95 5.00 -5.56
C SER A 231 0.89 5.98 -5.04
N ILE A 232 0.75 6.10 -3.71
CA ILE A 232 -0.15 7.07 -3.08
C ILE A 232 0.31 8.51 -3.36
N ILE A 233 1.60 8.78 -3.22
CA ILE A 233 2.17 10.13 -3.41
C ILE A 233 2.14 10.55 -4.88
N ALA A 234 2.35 9.61 -5.81
CA ALA A 234 2.36 9.88 -7.25
C ALA A 234 0.94 10.00 -7.85
N ALA A 235 -0.08 9.37 -7.25
CA ALA A 235 -1.43 9.34 -7.81
C ALA A 235 -2.05 10.72 -8.12
N PRO A 236 -1.93 11.76 -7.26
CA PRO A 236 -2.45 13.09 -7.58
C PRO A 236 -1.80 13.69 -8.82
N VAL A 237 -0.48 13.49 -8.99
CA VAL A 237 0.25 13.96 -10.18
C VAL A 237 -0.38 13.33 -11.42
N GLN A 238 -0.61 12.01 -11.42
CA GLN A 238 -1.27 11.31 -12.53
C GLN A 238 -2.65 11.90 -12.86
N ALA A 239 -3.47 12.20 -11.85
CA ALA A 239 -4.81 12.76 -12.05
C ALA A 239 -4.79 14.15 -12.70
N THR A 240 -3.78 14.98 -12.43
CA THR A 240 -3.69 16.32 -13.03
C THR A 240 -3.52 16.30 -14.55
N TYR A 241 -2.97 15.23 -15.13
CA TYR A 241 -2.79 15.10 -16.57
C TYR A 241 -4.11 14.92 -17.34
N LEU A 242 -5.21 14.53 -16.68
CA LEU A 242 -6.53 14.51 -17.31
C LEU A 242 -6.95 15.90 -17.82
N ASN A 243 -6.52 16.97 -17.15
CA ASN A 243 -6.81 18.34 -17.57
C ASN A 243 -6.10 18.72 -18.88
N GLN A 244 -4.93 18.13 -19.15
CA GLN A 244 -4.15 18.45 -20.35
C GLN A 244 -4.87 17.99 -21.62
N SER A 245 -5.56 16.84 -21.57
CA SER A 245 -6.39 16.36 -22.69
C SER A 245 -7.53 17.34 -23.03
N VAL A 246 -8.26 17.81 -22.01
CA VAL A 246 -9.34 18.80 -22.20
C VAL A 246 -8.80 20.12 -22.75
N GLN A 247 -7.63 20.56 -22.26
CA GLN A 247 -6.99 21.77 -22.75
C GLN A 247 -6.57 21.65 -24.22
N SER A 248 -5.98 20.52 -24.62
CA SER A 248 -5.60 20.26 -26.00
C SER A 248 -6.82 20.29 -26.94
N MET A 249 -7.93 19.65 -26.55
CA MET A 249 -9.17 19.68 -27.32
C MET A 249 -9.70 21.11 -27.50
N ALA A 250 -9.69 21.93 -26.44
CA ALA A 250 -10.12 23.32 -26.50
C ALA A 250 -9.22 24.19 -27.38
N GLN A 251 -7.91 23.94 -27.36
CA GLN A 251 -6.96 24.64 -28.24
C GLN A 251 -7.15 24.24 -29.71
N GLY A 252 -7.35 22.94 -29.98
CA GLY A 252 -7.61 22.45 -31.33
C GLY A 252 -8.91 23.00 -31.93
N SER A 253 -9.98 23.08 -31.15
CA SER A 253 -11.25 23.65 -31.62
C SER A 253 -11.16 25.16 -31.89
N ARG A 254 -10.47 25.92 -31.03
CA ARG A 254 -10.20 27.34 -31.25
C ARG A 254 -9.35 27.59 -32.49
N THR A 255 -8.29 26.79 -32.70
CA THR A 255 -7.44 26.90 -33.88
C THR A 255 -8.23 26.64 -35.17
N THR A 256 -9.15 25.68 -35.15
CA THR A 256 -10.05 25.40 -36.28
C THR A 256 -11.02 26.55 -36.52
N LEU A 257 -11.59 27.12 -35.46
CA LEU A 257 -12.50 28.27 -35.55
C LEU A 257 -11.79 29.54 -36.05
N ASP A 258 -10.57 29.82 -35.57
CA ASP A 258 -9.75 30.93 -36.03
C ASP A 258 -9.41 30.79 -37.52
N SER A 259 -9.11 29.56 -37.97
CA SER A 259 -8.90 29.26 -39.39
C SER A 259 -10.16 29.56 -40.22
N ARG A 260 -11.35 29.22 -39.71
CA ARG A 260 -12.63 29.58 -40.34
C ARG A 260 -12.84 31.09 -40.39
N TYR A 261 -12.53 31.82 -39.31
CA TYR A 261 -12.61 33.29 -39.33
C TYR A 261 -11.65 33.93 -40.33
N GLN A 262 -10.45 33.39 -40.49
CA GLN A 262 -9.50 33.87 -41.51
C GLN A 262 -10.04 33.64 -42.92
N GLN A 263 -10.65 32.48 -43.21
CA GLN A 263 -11.32 32.21 -44.48
C GLN A 263 -12.46 33.20 -44.75
N LEU A 264 -13.29 33.47 -43.75
CA LEU A 264 -14.41 34.41 -43.85
C LEU A 264 -13.97 35.86 -44.10
N ARG A 265 -12.76 36.24 -43.66
CA ARG A 265 -12.20 37.58 -43.94
C ARG A 265 -11.67 37.74 -45.37
N GLN A 266 -11.30 36.65 -46.01
CA GLN A 266 -10.69 36.67 -47.35
C GLN A 266 -11.69 36.26 -48.45
N GLY A 267 -12.76 35.55 -48.10
CA GLY A 267 -13.79 35.09 -49.01
C GLY A 267 -15.06 35.94 -48.96
N GLU A 268 -15.85 35.87 -50.02
CA GLU A 268 -17.22 36.39 -50.01
C GLU A 268 -18.12 35.45 -49.20
N ASN A 269 -18.92 35.99 -48.27
CA ASN A 269 -19.92 35.23 -47.52
C ASN A 269 -21.29 35.94 -47.60
N PRO A 270 -22.05 35.75 -48.68
CA PRO A 270 -23.33 36.44 -48.89
C PRO A 270 -24.34 36.16 -47.78
N VAL A 271 -25.27 37.09 -47.54
CA VAL A 271 -26.39 36.89 -46.61
C VAL A 271 -27.19 35.66 -47.02
N GLY A 272 -27.51 34.80 -46.05
CA GLY A 272 -28.23 33.56 -46.26
C GLY A 272 -27.36 32.35 -46.64
N SER A 273 -26.04 32.50 -46.71
CA SER A 273 -25.11 31.40 -46.94
C SER A 273 -24.97 30.49 -45.72
N LEU A 274 -24.91 29.18 -45.96
CA LEU A 274 -24.56 28.15 -44.98
C LEU A 274 -23.13 27.69 -45.23
N GLY A 275 -22.27 27.87 -44.23
CA GLY A 275 -20.89 27.41 -44.21
C GLY A 275 -20.72 26.14 -43.39
N MET A 276 -19.78 25.29 -43.81
CA MET A 276 -19.32 24.13 -43.07
C MET A 276 -17.81 24.19 -42.94
N PHE A 277 -17.28 23.86 -41.77
CA PHE A 277 -15.85 23.85 -41.52
C PHE A 277 -15.46 22.68 -40.63
N GLY A 278 -14.19 22.32 -40.69
CA GLY A 278 -13.65 21.28 -39.84
C GLY A 278 -12.14 21.28 -39.86
N GLY A 279 -11.56 20.60 -38.87
CA GLY A 279 -10.12 20.53 -38.68
C GLY A 279 -9.75 19.32 -37.85
N TYR A 280 -8.57 18.79 -38.13
CA TYR A 280 -7.92 17.78 -37.32
C TYR A 280 -6.58 18.32 -36.84
N SER A 281 -6.26 18.10 -35.57
CA SER A 281 -4.92 18.37 -35.02
C SER A 281 -4.45 17.16 -34.23
N GLY A 282 -3.23 16.73 -34.52
CA GLY A 282 -2.56 15.63 -33.83
C GLY A 282 -1.20 16.09 -33.33
N GLY A 283 -0.76 15.55 -32.21
CA GLY A 283 0.54 15.87 -31.65
C GLY A 283 1.02 14.83 -30.66
N TYR A 284 2.33 14.82 -30.46
CA TYR A 284 3.01 14.04 -29.44
C TYR A 284 3.72 15.00 -28.50
N GLN A 285 3.59 14.77 -27.20
CA GLN A 285 4.25 15.54 -26.17
C GLN A 285 5.00 14.59 -25.24
N ARG A 286 6.26 14.92 -24.94
CA ARG A 286 7.03 14.29 -23.88
C ARG A 286 7.06 15.25 -22.70
N TYR A 287 6.77 14.74 -21.51
CA TYR A 287 6.88 15.44 -20.26
C TYR A 287 8.21 15.02 -19.65
N ASP A 288 9.09 15.99 -19.46
CA ASP A 288 10.39 15.83 -18.79
C ASP A 288 10.42 16.89 -17.71
N ASN A 289 9.99 16.48 -16.51
CA ASN A 289 10.01 17.29 -15.32
C ASN A 289 10.66 16.47 -14.21
N ASN A 290 11.39 17.13 -13.31
CA ASN A 290 12.15 16.51 -12.20
C ASN A 290 11.33 15.56 -11.29
N GLU A 291 10.01 15.46 -11.49
CA GLU A 291 9.05 14.73 -10.68
C GLU A 291 8.48 13.49 -11.40
N ALA A 292 8.44 13.48 -12.74
CA ALA A 292 7.99 12.33 -13.54
C ALA A 292 8.40 12.50 -15.02
N ASP A 293 8.85 11.41 -15.65
CA ASP A 293 9.04 11.32 -17.10
C ASP A 293 7.83 10.64 -17.72
N GLY A 294 7.18 11.30 -18.67
CA GLY A 294 5.97 10.77 -19.29
C GLY A 294 5.84 11.13 -20.76
N ASN A 295 4.81 10.58 -21.39
CA ASN A 295 4.48 10.90 -22.77
C ASN A 295 2.97 10.91 -23.01
N GLY A 296 2.55 11.66 -24.01
CA GLY A 296 1.17 11.71 -24.43
C GLY A 296 1.05 11.94 -25.91
N ASN A 297 -0.04 11.43 -26.49
CA ASN A 297 -0.51 11.90 -27.77
C ASN A 297 -1.88 12.57 -27.60
N HIS A 298 -2.17 13.52 -28.49
CA HIS A 298 -3.49 14.08 -28.60
C HIS A 298 -3.97 14.03 -30.04
N ASN A 299 -5.26 13.79 -30.23
CA ASN A 299 -5.91 13.71 -31.53
C ASN A 299 -7.25 14.41 -31.45
N ASN A 300 -7.33 15.64 -31.93
CA ASN A 300 -8.54 16.46 -31.85
C ASN A 300 -9.19 16.55 -33.23
N LEU A 301 -10.50 16.31 -33.28
CA LEU A 301 -11.35 16.54 -34.44
C LEU A 301 -12.38 17.61 -34.09
N THR A 302 -12.50 18.64 -34.92
CA THR A 302 -13.52 19.68 -34.80
C THR A 302 -14.32 19.77 -36.09
N VAL A 303 -15.64 19.85 -35.97
CA VAL A 303 -16.57 20.08 -37.09
C VAL A 303 -17.56 21.16 -36.66
N GLY A 304 -17.84 22.10 -37.55
CA GLY A 304 -18.77 23.18 -37.29
C GLY A 304 -19.52 23.64 -38.52
N VAL A 305 -20.58 24.39 -38.25
CA VAL A 305 -21.44 25.01 -39.25
C VAL A 305 -21.71 26.46 -38.86
N ASP A 306 -21.84 27.33 -39.84
CA ASP A 306 -22.18 28.73 -39.66
C ASP A 306 -23.18 29.22 -40.71
N TYR A 307 -23.94 30.25 -40.37
CA TYR A 307 -24.95 30.85 -41.22
C TYR A 307 -24.85 32.38 -41.15
N GLN A 308 -24.73 33.03 -42.31
CA GLN A 308 -24.66 34.48 -42.41
C GLN A 308 -26.06 35.09 -42.31
N LEU A 309 -26.44 35.61 -41.14
CA LEU A 309 -27.76 36.18 -40.90
C LEU A 309 -27.99 37.49 -41.65
N ASN A 310 -26.98 38.35 -41.66
CA ASN A 310 -26.98 39.65 -42.34
C ASN A 310 -25.52 40.08 -42.60
N GLU A 311 -25.29 41.27 -43.13
CA GLU A 311 -23.94 41.74 -43.49
C GLU A 311 -22.94 41.85 -42.32
N GLN A 312 -23.42 41.84 -41.06
CA GLN A 312 -22.60 42.07 -39.87
C GLN A 312 -22.63 40.91 -38.86
N VAL A 313 -23.57 39.98 -38.99
CA VAL A 313 -23.81 38.92 -38.01
C VAL A 313 -23.76 37.55 -38.68
N LEU A 314 -22.92 36.69 -38.11
CA LEU A 314 -22.82 35.27 -38.41
C LEU A 314 -23.09 34.48 -37.14
N LEU A 315 -23.94 33.46 -37.23
CA LEU A 315 -24.19 32.52 -36.14
C LEU A 315 -23.68 31.15 -36.53
N GLY A 316 -23.05 30.44 -35.60
CA GLY A 316 -22.56 29.10 -35.85
C GLY A 316 -22.48 28.27 -34.60
N GLY A 317 -22.33 26.97 -34.80
CA GLY A 317 -22.10 25.99 -33.77
C GLY A 317 -21.01 25.02 -34.22
N LEU A 318 -20.26 24.49 -33.26
CA LEU A 318 -19.25 23.48 -33.50
C LEU A 318 -19.34 22.38 -32.45
N ILE A 319 -18.89 21.20 -32.84
CA ILE A 319 -18.65 20.07 -31.96
C ILE A 319 -17.18 19.67 -32.14
N ALA A 320 -16.51 19.46 -31.02
CA ALA A 320 -15.13 18.99 -30.99
C ALA A 320 -15.05 17.75 -30.10
N GLY A 321 -14.17 16.83 -30.47
CA GLY A 321 -13.84 15.65 -29.67
C GLY A 321 -12.35 15.36 -29.76
N SER A 322 -11.82 14.74 -28.72
CA SER A 322 -10.44 14.27 -28.67
C SER A 322 -10.36 12.76 -28.40
N LEU A 323 -9.33 12.13 -28.93
CA LEU A 323 -8.96 10.75 -28.61
C LEU A 323 -7.48 10.73 -28.24
N ASP A 324 -7.22 10.90 -26.96
CA ASP A 324 -5.88 11.11 -26.42
C ASP A 324 -5.43 9.89 -25.62
N LYS A 325 -4.13 9.61 -25.64
CA LYS A 325 -3.51 8.61 -24.78
C LYS A 325 -2.39 9.28 -24.01
N GLN A 326 -2.56 9.36 -22.69
CA GLN A 326 -1.60 9.96 -21.77
C GLN A 326 -0.97 8.86 -20.92
N HIS A 327 0.36 8.85 -20.83
CA HIS A 327 1.16 8.06 -19.90
C HIS A 327 2.00 9.06 -19.09
N PRO A 328 1.46 9.56 -17.97
CA PRO A 328 2.10 10.65 -17.28
C PRO A 328 3.37 10.29 -16.51
N ASP A 329 3.63 9.00 -16.30
CA ASP A 329 4.84 8.50 -15.68
C ASP A 329 5.20 7.10 -16.25
N ASP A 330 6.39 7.00 -16.84
CA ASP A 330 6.93 5.78 -17.47
C ASP A 330 7.15 4.64 -16.46
N ASN A 331 7.17 4.93 -15.14
CA ASN A 331 7.28 3.92 -14.08
C ASN A 331 5.99 3.13 -13.85
N TYR A 332 4.85 3.64 -14.31
CA TYR A 332 3.57 2.94 -14.20
C TYR A 332 3.17 2.34 -15.55
N ARG A 333 2.72 1.09 -15.51
CA ARG A 333 2.12 0.41 -16.66
C ARG A 333 0.64 0.20 -16.36
N TYR A 334 -0.20 0.81 -17.19
CA TYR A 334 -1.66 0.78 -17.11
C TYR A 334 -2.24 -0.08 -18.23
#